data_AF-A0A4Q2V733-F1
#
_entry.id   AF-A0A4Q2V733-F1
#
_cell.length_a   1.000
_cell.length_b   1.000
_cell.length_c   1.000
_cell.angle_alpha   90.00
_cell.angle_beta   90.00
_cell.angle_gamma   90.00
#
_symmetry.space_group_name_H-M   'P 1'
#
loop_
_entity.id
_entity.type
_entity.pdbx_description
1 polymer ?
#
loop_
_entity_poly.entity_id
_entity_poly.type
_entity_poly.pdbx_seq_one_letter_code
_entity_poly.pdbx_strand_id
1 'polypeptide(L)'
;MASSELGLLPSFQPSQIKLDYPSDQQLEPGDADQFFEADFLRARIQLTLMKAEADIFIDIWRSIRDDIPDGERRVRPILLRLENWLYELPPLLKFDCEAGMPEAIAQAPNMRSLASLYLRWQQIGSVAEVFKPMIYNIY
;
A
#
# COMPACT_ATOMS: atom_id res chain seq x y z
N MET A 1 -9.25 29.19 -1.89
CA MET A 1 -7.90 28.88 -2.39
C MET A 1 -7.99 27.58 -3.15
N ALA A 2 -7.87 27.62 -4.47
CA ALA A 2 -7.83 26.40 -5.30
C ALA A 2 -6.35 26.01 -5.44
N SER A 3 -5.96 24.91 -4.81
CA SER A 3 -4.63 24.34 -4.98
C SER A 3 -4.54 23.78 -6.39
N SER A 4 -3.62 24.31 -7.20
CA SER A 4 -3.24 23.70 -8.47
C SER A 4 -2.42 22.46 -8.14
N GLU A 5 -3.03 21.29 -8.25
CA GLU A 5 -2.32 20.00 -8.26
C GLU A 5 -1.49 19.92 -9.56
N LEU A 6 -0.41 20.70 -9.62
CA LEU A 6 0.76 20.33 -10.40
C LEU A 6 1.13 18.92 -9.92
N GLY A 7 1.21 17.96 -10.84
CA GLY A 7 1.63 16.58 -10.61
C GLY A 7 3.08 16.47 -10.14
N LEU A 8 3.39 17.13 -9.04
CA LEU A 8 4.61 16.99 -8.29
C LEU A 8 4.47 15.66 -7.56
N LEU A 9 5.29 14.70 -7.98
CA LEU A 9 5.62 13.54 -7.16
C LEU A 9 5.95 14.07 -5.76
N PRO A 10 5.44 13.45 -4.68
CA PRO A 10 5.79 13.87 -3.34
C PRO A 10 7.32 13.91 -3.24
N SER A 11 7.89 15.08 -2.95
CA SER A 11 9.32 15.22 -2.65
C SER A 11 9.73 14.53 -1.35
N PHE A 12 8.75 13.93 -0.66
CA PHE A 12 8.88 13.21 0.59
C PHE A 12 9.44 11.81 0.36
N GLN A 13 10.68 11.60 0.82
CA GLN A 13 11.26 10.27 0.91
C GLN A 13 10.82 9.62 2.22
N PRO A 14 10.39 8.34 2.23
CA PRO A 14 9.99 7.64 3.47
C PRO A 14 11.07 7.70 4.57
N SER A 15 12.35 7.75 4.19
CA SER A 15 13.50 7.87 5.10
C SER A 15 13.61 9.21 5.83
N GLN A 16 12.86 10.23 5.41
CA GLN A 16 12.81 11.54 6.06
C GLN A 16 11.78 11.62 7.19
N ILE A 17 10.90 10.61 7.31
CA ILE A 17 9.87 10.56 8.35
C ILE A 17 10.53 10.04 9.64
N LYS A 18 10.72 10.95 10.60
CA LYS A 18 11.22 10.63 11.96
C LYS A 18 10.09 10.31 12.97
N LEU A 19 8.89 10.09 12.47
CA LEU A 19 7.71 9.80 13.29
C LEU A 19 7.42 8.31 13.25
N ASP A 20 7.23 7.74 14.43
CA ASP A 20 6.76 6.36 14.57
C ASP A 20 5.31 6.23 14.05
N TYR A 21 4.92 5.01 13.74
CA TYR A 21 3.54 4.72 13.35
C TYR A 21 2.58 4.96 14.52
N PRO A 22 1.30 5.31 14.23
CA PRO A 22 0.26 5.39 15.23
C PRO A 22 0.19 4.11 16.08
N SER A 23 -0.04 4.29 17.39
CA SER A 23 -0.10 3.22 18.39
C SER A 23 -0.95 3.66 19.57
N ASP A 24 -1.79 2.77 20.09
CA ASP A 24 -2.62 3.02 21.27
C ASP A 24 -1.86 2.80 22.60
N GLN A 25 -0.56 2.46 22.55
CA GLN A 25 0.26 2.19 23.74
C GLN A 25 0.33 3.34 24.75
N GLN A 26 0.14 4.57 24.28
CA GLN A 26 0.15 5.79 25.12
C GLN A 26 -1.25 6.35 25.33
N LEU A 27 -2.29 5.65 24.88
CA LEU A 27 -3.67 6.10 24.96
C LEU A 27 -4.30 5.60 26.25
N GLU A 28 -4.85 6.53 27.03
CA GLU A 28 -5.62 6.18 28.22
C GLU A 28 -6.95 5.51 27.79
N PRO A 29 -7.41 4.46 28.50
CA PRO A 29 -8.62 3.71 28.12
C PRO A 29 -9.88 4.58 28.00
N GLY A 30 -9.96 5.69 28.75
CA GLY A 30 -11.09 6.63 28.72
C GLY A 30 -11.13 7.51 27.48
N ASP A 31 -10.04 7.59 26.73
CA ASP A 31 -9.91 8.43 25.53
C ASP A 31 -10.02 7.61 24.24
N ALA A 32 -10.08 6.28 24.31
CA ALA A 32 -10.11 5.38 23.14
C ALA A 32 -11.19 5.77 22.11
N ASP A 33 -12.38 6.14 22.58
CA ASP A 33 -13.52 6.51 21.73
C ASP A 33 -13.34 7.87 21.02
N GLN A 34 -12.37 8.67 21.44
CA GLN A 34 -12.07 9.99 20.86
C GLN A 34 -11.10 9.90 19.68
N PHE A 35 -10.40 8.77 19.53
CA PHE A 35 -9.39 8.57 18.50
C PHE A 35 -9.81 7.50 17.49
N PHE A 36 -9.26 7.60 16.29
CA PHE A 36 -9.46 6.59 15.26
C PHE A 36 -8.52 5.40 15.47
N GLU A 37 -8.96 4.20 15.12
CA GLU A 37 -8.20 2.95 15.25
C GLU A 37 -6.75 3.07 14.74
N ALA A 38 -5.78 3.03 15.66
CA ALA A 38 -4.36 3.24 15.33
C ALA A 38 -3.81 2.18 14.37
N ASP A 39 -4.25 0.92 14.54
CA ASP A 39 -3.87 -0.19 13.68
C ASP A 39 -4.31 0.02 12.23
N PHE A 40 -5.52 0.52 12.01
CA PHE A 40 -6.00 0.86 10.67
C PHE A 40 -5.18 1.99 10.05
N LEU A 41 -4.87 3.05 10.83
CA LEU A 41 -4.06 4.16 10.35
C LEU A 41 -2.64 3.71 9.99
N ARG A 42 -2.01 2.90 10.84
CA ARG A 42 -0.70 2.29 10.58
C ARG A 42 -0.72 1.50 9.26
N ALA A 43 -1.68 0.58 9.13
CA ALA A 43 -1.85 -0.25 7.94
C ALA A 43 -1.99 0.61 6.66
N ARG A 44 -2.81 1.67 6.74
CA ARG A 44 -3.03 2.61 5.63
C ARG A 44 -1.79 3.42 5.29
N ILE A 45 -1.02 3.90 6.27
CA ILE A 45 0.22 4.66 6.02
C ILE A 45 1.24 3.75 5.34
N GLN A 46 1.46 2.54 5.85
CA GLN A 46 2.38 1.56 5.28
C GLN A 46 2.07 1.28 3.80
N LEU A 47 0.81 0.98 3.47
CA LEU A 47 0.38 0.79 2.08
C LEU A 47 0.57 2.03 1.21
N THR A 48 0.36 3.22 1.76
CA THR A 48 0.53 4.47 1.00
C THR A 48 1.99 4.69 0.63
N LEU A 49 2.92 4.41 1.55
CA LEU A 49 4.35 4.49 1.29
C LEU A 49 4.78 3.44 0.26
N MET A 50 4.34 2.19 0.40
CA MET A 50 4.62 1.14 -0.58
C MET A 50 4.06 1.47 -1.98
N LYS A 51 2.87 2.08 -2.06
CA LYS A 51 2.29 2.53 -3.34
C LYS A 51 3.14 3.63 -3.97
N ALA A 52 3.58 4.62 -3.19
CA ALA A 52 4.43 5.69 -3.70
C ALA A 52 5.78 5.15 -4.22
N GLU A 53 6.39 4.21 -3.50
CA GLU A 53 7.61 3.52 -3.95
C GLU A 53 7.36 2.75 -5.27
N ALA A 54 6.24 2.05 -5.38
CA ALA A 54 5.86 1.31 -6.59
C ALA A 54 5.62 2.26 -7.79
N ASP A 55 4.97 3.40 -7.57
CA ASP A 55 4.72 4.39 -8.63
C ASP A 55 6.01 5.02 -9.14
N ILE A 56 6.90 5.42 -8.23
CA ILE A 56 8.24 5.92 -8.59
C ILE A 56 8.98 4.88 -9.43
N PHE A 57 8.92 3.61 -9.03
CA PHE A 57 9.54 2.53 -9.78
C PHE A 57 8.93 2.36 -11.17
N ILE A 58 7.60 2.40 -11.31
CA ILE A 58 6.91 2.30 -12.61
C ILE A 58 7.28 3.48 -13.52
N ASP A 59 7.35 4.69 -12.98
CA ASP A 59 7.71 5.88 -13.76
C ASP A 59 9.15 5.80 -14.27
N ILE A 60 10.09 5.42 -13.39
CA ILE A 60 11.48 5.16 -13.77
C ILE A 60 11.53 4.06 -14.84
N TRP A 61 10.82 2.96 -14.64
CA TRP A 61 10.79 1.83 -15.58
C TRP A 61 10.26 2.25 -16.96
N ARG A 62 9.19 3.03 -17.01
CA ARG A 62 8.63 3.57 -18.26
C ARG A 62 9.63 4.45 -19.01
N SER A 63 10.53 5.13 -18.30
CA SER A 63 11.53 6.03 -18.87
C SER A 63 12.80 5.33 -19.39
N ILE A 64 13.12 4.12 -18.91
CA ILE A 64 14.37 3.38 -19.21
C ILE A 64 14.06 2.09 -20.01
N ARG A 65 12.95 2.07 -20.75
CA ARG A 65 12.34 0.87 -21.33
C ARG A 65 13.25 0.01 -22.25
N ASP A 66 14.43 0.50 -22.66
CA ASP A 66 15.38 -0.20 -23.53
C ASP A 66 16.52 -0.94 -22.79
N ASP A 67 16.73 -0.73 -21.48
CA ASP A 67 17.77 -1.43 -20.67
C ASP A 67 17.12 -2.51 -19.77
N ILE A 68 16.76 -3.63 -20.38
CA ILE A 68 15.80 -4.64 -19.85
C ILE A 68 16.48 -5.89 -19.26
N PRO A 69 17.11 -5.85 -18.06
CA PRO A 69 17.14 -7.10 -17.27
C PRO A 69 16.71 -6.97 -15.81
N ASP A 70 16.52 -5.76 -15.27
CA ASP A 70 16.54 -5.56 -13.81
C ASP A 70 15.18 -5.18 -13.18
N GLY A 71 14.10 -5.16 -13.96
CA GLY A 71 12.77 -4.72 -13.49
C GLY A 71 12.20 -5.62 -12.39
N GLU A 72 12.27 -6.95 -12.59
CA GLU A 72 11.81 -7.92 -11.60
C GLU A 72 12.63 -7.82 -10.29
N ARG A 73 13.95 -7.70 -10.40
CA ARG A 73 14.84 -7.57 -9.24
C ARG A 73 14.51 -6.35 -8.40
N ARG A 74 14.07 -5.26 -9.04
CA ARG A 74 13.73 -3.99 -8.38
C ARG A 74 12.31 -3.96 -7.82
N VAL A 75 11.35 -4.65 -8.44
CA VAL A 75 9.97 -4.72 -7.92
C VAL A 75 9.81 -5.75 -6.81
N ARG A 76 10.59 -6.83 -6.83
CA ARG A 76 10.49 -7.95 -5.88
C ARG A 76 10.57 -7.54 -4.40
N PRO A 77 11.46 -6.62 -3.97
CA PRO A 77 11.47 -6.15 -2.58
C PRO A 77 10.16 -5.47 -2.15
N ILE A 78 9.50 -4.74 -3.06
CA ILE A 78 8.22 -4.07 -2.78
C ILE A 78 7.11 -5.12 -2.60
N LEU A 79 7.09 -6.15 -3.46
CA LEU A 79 6.12 -7.25 -3.37
C LEU A 79 6.32 -8.08 -2.10
N LEU A 80 7.56 -8.41 -1.74
CA LEU A 80 7.86 -9.10 -0.47
C LEU A 80 7.42 -8.29 0.75
N ARG A 81 7.62 -6.96 0.73
CA ARG A 81 7.11 -6.08 1.80
C ARG A 81 5.59 -6.07 1.83
N LEU A 82 4.92 -6.10 0.67
CA LEU A 82 3.47 -6.15 0.58
C LEU A 82 2.89 -7.47 1.13
N GLU A 83 3.54 -8.60 0.84
CA GLU A 83 3.20 -9.92 1.39
C GLU A 83 3.40 -9.96 2.91
N ASN A 84 4.55 -9.49 3.39
CA ASN A 84 4.84 -9.40 4.83
C ASN A 84 3.84 -8.47 5.54
N TRP A 85 3.49 -7.34 4.92
CA TRP A 85 2.50 -6.42 5.44
C TRP A 85 1.14 -7.11 5.64
N LEU A 86 0.68 -7.91 4.67
CA LEU A 86 -0.56 -8.67 4.80
C LEU A 86 -0.47 -9.69 5.96
N TYR A 87 0.69 -10.32 6.13
CA TYR A 87 0.94 -11.26 7.23
C TYR A 87 0.98 -10.58 8.61
N GLU A 88 1.49 -9.36 8.69
CA GLU A 88 1.61 -8.59 9.95
C GLU A 88 0.32 -7.88 10.36
N LEU A 89 -0.68 -7.80 9.47
CA LEU A 89 -1.94 -7.15 9.80
C LEU A 89 -2.61 -7.77 11.04
N PRO A 90 -3.21 -6.95 11.91
CA PRO A 90 -4.06 -7.42 12.98
C PRO A 90 -5.21 -8.28 12.45
N PRO A 91 -5.66 -9.32 13.18
CA PRO A 91 -6.74 -10.21 12.74
C PRO A 91 -8.03 -9.47 12.35
N LEU A 92 -8.32 -8.35 13.02
CA LEU A 92 -9.49 -7.50 12.77
C LEU A 92 -9.46 -6.80 11.39
N LEU A 93 -8.27 -6.67 10.80
CA LEU A 93 -8.05 -6.04 9.50
C LEU A 93 -7.74 -7.06 8.40
N LYS A 94 -7.69 -8.35 8.72
CA LYS A 94 -7.43 -9.45 7.78
C LYS A 94 -8.73 -10.01 7.23
N PHE A 95 -8.89 -9.89 5.92
CA PHE A 95 -10.06 -10.34 5.18
C PHE A 95 -9.60 -11.10 3.94
N ASP A 96 -10.20 -12.26 3.71
CA ASP A 96 -10.00 -13.02 2.47
C ASP A 96 -10.84 -12.38 1.35
N CYS A 97 -10.18 -11.67 0.45
CA CYS A 97 -10.84 -10.94 -0.64
C CYS A 97 -10.69 -11.64 -2.01
N GLU A 98 -10.24 -12.90 -2.05
CA GLU A 98 -10.00 -13.63 -3.32
C GLU A 98 -11.29 -13.82 -4.14
N ALA A 99 -12.42 -14.03 -3.46
CA ALA A 99 -13.74 -14.17 -4.09
C ALA A 99 -14.52 -12.85 -4.24
N GLY A 100 -13.88 -11.70 -4.00
CA GLY A 100 -14.51 -10.38 -3.98
C GLY A 100 -14.63 -9.81 -2.57
N MET A 101 -15.48 -8.78 -2.40
CA MET A 101 -15.62 -8.07 -1.11
C MET A 101 -16.36 -8.96 -0.08
N PRO A 102 -15.74 -9.29 1.06
CA PRO A 102 -16.39 -10.10 2.09
C PRO A 102 -17.55 -9.38 2.76
N GLU A 103 -18.56 -10.14 3.18
CA GLU A 103 -19.72 -9.59 3.90
C GLU A 103 -19.31 -8.90 5.21
N ALA A 104 -18.25 -9.40 5.87
CA ALA A 104 -17.68 -8.75 7.05
C ALA A 104 -17.17 -7.32 6.77
N ILE A 105 -16.61 -7.06 5.58
CA ILE A 105 -16.25 -5.69 5.16
C ILE A 105 -17.52 -4.89 4.87
N ALA A 106 -18.50 -5.49 4.19
CA ALA A 106 -19.75 -4.84 3.79
C ALA A 106 -20.55 -4.31 4.99
N GLN A 107 -20.55 -5.05 6.10
CA GLN A 107 -21.29 -4.72 7.32
C GLN A 107 -20.49 -3.82 8.29
N ALA A 108 -19.19 -3.60 8.03
CA ALA A 108 -18.36 -2.79 8.92
C ALA A 108 -18.74 -1.30 8.82
N PRO A 109 -18.77 -0.56 9.94
CA PRO A 109 -19.06 0.88 9.94
C PRO A 109 -18.05 1.69 9.12
N ASN A 110 -16.83 1.17 8.98
CA ASN A 110 -15.73 1.73 8.19
C ASN A 110 -15.56 1.04 6.81
N MET A 111 -16.61 0.41 6.26
CA MET A 111 -16.61 -0.34 4.99
C MET A 111 -15.81 0.35 3.88
N ARG A 112 -16.09 1.64 3.61
CA ARG A 112 -15.40 2.38 2.54
C ARG A 112 -13.90 2.45 2.74
N SER A 113 -13.46 2.63 3.98
CA SER A 113 -12.06 2.74 4.37
C SER A 113 -11.36 1.38 4.22
N LEU A 114 -12.01 0.29 4.66
CA LEU A 114 -11.53 -1.08 4.49
C LEU A 114 -11.45 -1.48 3.01
N ALA A 115 -12.51 -1.23 2.23
CA ALA A 115 -12.51 -1.51 0.80
C ALA A 115 -11.39 -0.74 0.07
N SER A 116 -11.18 0.53 0.42
CA SER A 116 -10.10 1.34 -0.14
C SER A 116 -8.71 0.80 0.21
N LEU A 117 -8.54 0.27 1.43
CA LEU A 117 -7.29 -0.36 1.89
C LEU A 117 -6.96 -1.58 1.02
N TYR A 118 -7.92 -2.47 0.83
CA TYR A 118 -7.75 -3.70 0.03
C TYR A 118 -7.59 -3.41 -1.47
N LEU A 119 -8.32 -2.44 -2.01
CA LEU A 119 -8.12 -1.99 -3.38
C LEU A 119 -6.70 -1.46 -3.61
N ARG A 120 -6.15 -0.71 -2.65
CA ARG A 120 -4.77 -0.22 -2.75
C ARG A 120 -3.75 -1.36 -2.67
N TRP A 121 -3.97 -2.33 -1.80
CA TRP A 121 -3.13 -3.54 -1.74
C TRP A 121 -3.13 -4.29 -3.08
N GLN A 122 -4.31 -4.55 -3.66
CA GLN A 122 -4.46 -5.19 -4.98
C GLN A 122 -3.80 -4.37 -6.10
N GLN A 123 -3.93 -3.04 -6.08
CA GLN A 123 -3.27 -2.17 -7.06
C GLN A 123 -1.75 -2.32 -7.04
N ILE A 124 -1.12 -2.43 -5.86
CA ILE A 124 0.32 -2.66 -5.76
C ILE A 124 0.66 -4.09 -6.21
N GLY A 125 -0.13 -5.09 -5.82
CA GLY A 125 0.07 -6.49 -6.24
C GLY A 125 0.02 -6.66 -7.76
N SER A 126 -0.91 -5.99 -8.44
CA SER A 126 -1.02 -6.01 -9.90
C SER A 126 0.18 -5.42 -10.65
N VAL A 127 1.05 -4.65 -9.98
CA VAL A 127 2.33 -4.22 -10.55
C VAL A 127 3.16 -5.44 -10.96
N ALA A 128 3.11 -6.53 -10.19
CA ALA A 128 3.80 -7.79 -10.54
C ALA A 128 3.29 -8.38 -11.87
N GLU A 129 1.99 -8.32 -12.13
CA GLU A 129 1.36 -8.83 -13.36
C GLU A 129 1.82 -8.06 -14.60
N VAL A 130 2.14 -6.77 -14.47
CA VAL A 130 2.68 -5.96 -15.58
C VAL A 130 4.06 -6.45 -16.04
N PHE A 131 4.83 -7.09 -15.15
CA PHE A 131 6.15 -7.63 -15.47
C PHE A 131 6.13 -9.09 -15.96
N LYS A 132 5.09 -9.87 -15.64
CA LYS A 132 4.92 -11.26 -16.14
C LYS A 132 4.96 -11.40 -17.69
N PRO A 133 4.30 -10.55 -18.51
CA PRO A 133 4.33 -10.70 -19.96
C PRO A 133 5.69 -10.37 -20.61
N MET A 134 6.65 -9.76 -19.88
CA MET A 134 8.00 -9.53 -20.42
C MET A 134 8.88 -10.79 -20.42
N ILE A 135 8.49 -11.84 -19.68
CA ILE A 135 9.21 -13.12 -19.61
C ILE A 135 8.84 -14.03 -20.81
N TYR A 136 7.62 -13.90 -21.35
CA TYR A 136 7.13 -14.74 -22.44
C TYR A 136 7.49 -14.25 -23.86
N ASN A 137 8.25 -13.16 -23.98
CA ASN A 137 8.72 -12.63 -25.27
C ASN A 137 10.23 -12.80 -25.50
N ILE A 138 10.90 -13.62 -24.67
CA ILE A 138 12.33 -13.96 -24.79
C ILE A 138 12.55 -15.48 -24.89
N TYR A 139 11.55 -16.23 -25.37
CA TYR A 139 11.70 -17.64 -25.76
C TYR A 139 11.09 -17.90 -27.13
#